data_AF-A0A497KAY8-F1
#
_entry.id   AF-A0A497KAY8-F1
#
_cell.length_a   1.000
_cell.length_b   1.000
_cell.length_c   1.000
_cell.angle_alpha   90.00
_cell.angle_beta   90.00
_cell.angle_gamma   90.00
#
_symmetry.space_group_name_H-M   'P 1'
#
loop_
_entity.id
_entity.type
_entity.pdbx_description
1 polymer ?
#
loop_
_entity_poly.entity_id
_entity_poly.type
_entity_poly.pdbx_seq_one_letter_code
_entity_poly.pdbx_strand_id
1 'polypeptide(L)' 'MAEASLSMIEKIGISKWSQACFVPLIISLFPSASAFYRNSPIVPIIQLRNFIQDMPAHIDEIEHYWVFIQ' A
#
# COMPACT_ATOMS: atom_id res chain seq x y z
N MET A 1 8.85 -10.83 3.83
CA MET A 1 8.50 -9.48 4.32
C MET A 1 7.12 -9.45 4.99
N ALA A 2 6.09 -10.13 4.48
CA ALA A 2 4.78 -10.22 5.15
C ALA A 2 4.81 -10.93 6.53
N GLU A 3 5.71 -11.89 6.73
CA GLU A 3 5.82 -12.66 7.99
C GLU A 3 6.32 -11.83 9.19
N ALA A 4 6.97 -10.68 8.97
CA ALA A 4 7.35 -9.75 10.04
C ALA A 4 6.18 -8.85 10.51
N SER A 5 5.03 -8.90 9.83
CA SER A 5 3.91 -7.98 10.05
C SER A 5 3.23 -8.17 11.40
N LEU A 6 3.25 -9.38 11.98
CA LEU A 6 2.60 -9.65 13.27
C LEU A 6 3.11 -8.72 14.39
N SER A 7 4.42 -8.46 14.42
CA SER A 7 5.03 -7.52 15.38
C SER A 7 4.71 -6.05 15.11
N MET A 8 4.23 -5.73 13.91
CA MET A 8 3.81 -4.39 13.49
C MET A 8 2.32 -4.14 13.70
N ILE A 9 1.47 -5.17 13.72
CA ILE A 9 0.00 -5.05 13.88
C ILE A 9 -0.37 -4.17 15.08
N GLU A 10 0.28 -4.40 16.23
CA GLU A 10 0.07 -3.60 17.43
C GLU A 10 0.59 -2.17 17.26
N LYS A 11 1.79 -2.01 16.71
CA LYS A 11 2.46 -0.71 16.54
C LYS A 11 1.72 0.24 15.60
N ILE A 12 1.06 -0.30 14.57
CA ILE A 12 0.28 0.47 13.60
C ILE A 12 -1.21 0.55 13.96
N GLY A 13 -1.61 -0.02 15.10
CA GLY A 13 -2.95 0.16 15.67
C GLY A 13 -4.08 -0.62 14.98
N ILE A 14 -3.75 -1.71 14.28
CA ILE A 14 -4.74 -2.52 13.53
C ILE A 14 -5.08 -3.86 14.21
N SER A 15 -4.70 -4.03 15.48
CA SER A 15 -4.92 -5.28 16.23
C SER A 15 -6.37 -5.72 16.39
N LYS A 16 -7.33 -4.82 16.17
CA LYS A 16 -8.77 -5.13 16.24
C LYS A 16 -9.41 -5.39 14.88
N TRP A 17 -8.64 -5.31 13.79
CA TRP A 17 -9.16 -5.56 12.45
C TRP A 17 -9.22 -7.07 12.19
N SER A 18 -10.17 -7.54 11.40
CA SER A 18 -10.22 -8.96 10.97
C SER A 18 -9.20 -9.27 9.87
N GLN A 19 -8.94 -8.28 9.02
CA GLN A 19 -7.95 -8.35 7.95
C GLN A 19 -7.44 -6.95 7.61
N ALA A 20 -6.26 -6.89 6.99
CA ALA A 20 -5.68 -5.68 6.45
C ALA A 20 -5.12 -5.94 5.05
N CYS A 21 -5.25 -4.95 4.16
CA CYS A 21 -4.61 -4.96 2.86
C CYS A 21 -3.40 -4.02 2.89
N PHE A 22 -2.22 -4.57 2.60
CA PHE A 22 -0.98 -3.81 2.50
C PHE A 22 -0.65 -3.57 1.04
N VAL A 23 -0.57 -2.30 0.65
CA VAL A 23 -0.20 -1.88 -0.70
C VAL A 23 1.21 -1.28 -0.64
N PRO A 24 2.25 -1.93 -1.21
CA PRO A 24 3.55 -1.31 -1.39
C PRO A 24 3.42 -0.09 -2.31
N LEU A 25 4.14 0.99 -1.99
CA LEU A 25 4.07 2.21 -2.77
C LEU A 25 5.42 2.93 -2.73
N ILE A 26 5.86 3.43 -3.88
CA ILE A 26 7.08 4.22 -4.02
C ILE A 26 6.68 5.69 -4.13
N ILE A 27 7.06 6.50 -3.13
CA ILE A 27 6.84 7.94 -3.17
C ILE A 27 7.98 8.61 -3.94
N SER A 28 7.64 9.41 -4.96
CA SER A 28 8.61 10.26 -5.66
C SER A 28 8.39 11.74 -5.33
N LEU A 29 9.47 12.54 -5.35
CA LEU A 29 9.37 13.99 -5.20
C LEU A 29 8.87 14.67 -6.49
N PHE A 30 9.24 14.10 -7.64
CA PHE A 30 8.89 14.60 -8.97
C PHE A 30 8.14 13.54 -9.76
N PRO A 31 7.40 13.92 -10.82
CA PRO A 31 6.82 12.96 -11.76
C PRO A 31 7.87 11.96 -12.25
N SER A 32 7.56 10.67 -12.07
CA SER A 32 8.40 9.58 -12.55
C SER A 32 8.15 9.35 -14.03
N ALA A 33 9.18 8.88 -14.76
CA ALA A 33 9.04 8.46 -16.15
C ALA A 33 8.20 7.17 -16.30
N SER A 34 8.04 6.41 -15.21
CA SER A 34 7.17 5.23 -15.14
C SER A 34 6.16 5.37 -14.01
N ALA A 35 4.93 4.90 -14.24
CA ALA A 35 3.89 4.81 -13.22
C ALA A 35 4.11 3.62 -12.26
N PHE A 36 4.92 2.64 -12.63
CA PHE A 36 5.14 1.41 -11.86
C PHE A 36 6.61 0.99 -11.84
N TYR A 37 7.00 0.34 -10.74
CA TYR A 37 8.21 -0.46 -10.66
C TYR A 37 7.85 -1.82 -10.06
N ARG A 38 8.01 -2.90 -10.84
CA ARG A 38 7.66 -4.27 -10.42
C ARG A 38 6.22 -4.38 -9.88
N ASN A 39 5.25 -3.76 -10.54
CA ASN A 39 3.82 -3.69 -10.13
C ASN A 39 3.52 -2.89 -8.85
N SER A 40 4.54 -2.36 -8.17
CA SER A 40 4.35 -1.34 -7.14
C SER A 40 4.15 0.04 -7.80
N PRO A 41 3.10 0.80 -7.44
CA PRO A 41 2.87 2.14 -7.98
C PRO A 41 3.96 3.12 -7.53
N ILE A 42 4.38 3.98 -8.47
CA ILE A 42 5.25 5.14 -8.21
C ILE A 42 4.36 6.37 -8.22
N VAL A 43 4.21 7.02 -7.06
CA VAL A 43 3.27 8.12 -6.87
C VAL A 43 4.03 9.38 -6.45
N PRO A 44 3.97 10.47 -7.24
CA PRO A 44 4.50 11.76 -6.82
C PRO A 44 3.81 12.23 -5.54
N ILE A 45 4.56 12.77 -4.60
CA ILE A 45 4.03 13.20 -3.29
C ILE A 45 2.84 14.15 -3.41
N ILE A 46 2.85 15.01 -4.43
CA ILE A 46 1.76 15.96 -4.72
C ILE A 46 0.46 15.24 -5.13
N GLN A 47 0.56 14.06 -5.76
CA GLN A 47 -0.58 13.26 -6.23
C GLN A 47 -1.02 12.17 -5.24
N LEU A 48 -0.29 11.99 -4.12
CA LEU A 48 -0.57 10.93 -3.15
C LEU A 48 -2.01 10.94 -2.65
N ARG A 49 -2.58 12.12 -2.42
CA ARG A 49 -3.98 12.25 -1.98
C ARG A 49 -4.94 11.62 -2.98
N ASN A 50 -4.83 12.01 -4.25
CA ASN A 50 -5.72 11.53 -5.31
C ASN A 50 -5.56 10.01 -5.47
N PHE A 51 -4.31 9.53 -5.48
CA PHE A 51 -4.03 8.10 -5.51
C PHE A 51 -4.74 7.34 -4.38
N ILE A 52 -4.67 7.79 -3.12
CA ILE A 52 -5.33 7.12 -1.99
C ILE A 52 -6.86 7.08 -2.17
N GLN A 53 -7.45 8.11 -2.78
CA GLN A 53 -8.90 8.17 -3.01
C GLN A 53 -9.35 7.20 -4.11
N ASP A 54 -8.57 7.07 -5.18
CA ASP A 54 -8.93 6.28 -6.36
C ASP A 54 -8.51 4.82 -6.23
N MET A 55 -7.43 4.54 -5.50
CA MET A 55 -6.81 3.22 -5.37
C MET A 55 -7.76 2.06 -4.99
N PRO A 56 -8.75 2.22 -4.09
CA PRO A 56 -9.65 1.12 -3.74
C PRO A 56 -10.39 0.51 -4.93
N ALA A 57 -10.67 1.29 -5.98
CA ALA A 57 -11.31 0.80 -7.21
C ALA A 57 -10.36 0.02 -8.13
N HIS A 58 -9.05 0.14 -7.92
CA HIS A 58 -7.98 -0.43 -8.75
C HIS A 58 -7.07 -1.37 -7.96
N ILE A 59 -7.52 -1.86 -6.80
CA ILE A 59 -6.69 -2.67 -5.90
C ILE A 59 -6.18 -3.95 -6.58
N ASP A 60 -6.98 -4.55 -7.45
CA ASP A 60 -6.63 -5.77 -8.19
C ASP A 60 -5.61 -5.53 -9.32
N GLU A 61 -5.38 -4.26 -9.68
CA GLU A 61 -4.42 -3.86 -10.72
C GLU A 61 -3.03 -3.55 -10.16
N ILE A 62 -2.90 -3.46 -8.83
CA ILE A 62 -1.66 -3.12 -8.14
C ILE A 62 -1.20 -4.25 -7.24
N GLU A 63 0.11 -4.33 -7.02
CA GLU A 63 0.67 -5.24 -6.04
C GLU A 63 0.05 -4.97 -4.65
N HIS A 64 -0.50 -6.00 -4.02
CA HIS A 64 -1.13 -5.88 -2.70
C HIS A 64 -1.05 -7.21 -1.94
N TYR A 65 -1.17 -7.13 -0.61
CA TYR A 65 -1.04 -8.27 0.28
C TYR A 65 -2.13 -8.26 1.34
N TRP A 66 -2.99 -9.28 1.32
CA TRP A 66 -3.97 -9.51 2.38
C TRP A 66 -3.32 -10.22 3.56
N VAL A 67 -3.49 -9.65 4.75
CA VAL A 67 -3.09 -10.23 6.03
C VAL A 67 -4.34 -10.40 6.88
N PHE A 68 -4.61 -11.63 7.28
CA PHE A 68 -5.68 -11.96 8.21
C PHE A 68 -5.14 -11.85 9.63
N ILE A 69 -5.80 -11.04 10.46
CA ILE A 69 -5.38 -10.75 11.82
C ILE A 69 -6.24 -11.61 12.74
N GLN A 70 -5.58 -12.52 13.46
CA GLN A 70 -6.21 -13.47 14.40
C GLN A 70 -6.19 -12.93 15.82
#